data_AF-A0A2K6SLM6-F1
#
_entry.id   AF-A0A2K6SLM6-F1
#
_cell.length_a   1.000
_cell.length_b   1.000
_cell.length_c   1.000
_cell.angle_alpha   90.00
_cell.angle_beta   90.00
_cell.angle_gamma   90.00
#
_symmetry.space_group_name_H-M   'P 1'
#
loop_
_entity.id
_entity.type
_entity.pdbx_description
1 polymer ?
#
loop_
_entity_poly.entity_id
_entity_poly.type
_entity_poly.pdbx_seq_one_letter_code
_entity_poly.pdbx_strand_id
1 'polypeptide(L)'
;MSIMSYNGGAIMAMKGKDCVLIAADRHFGIQAWMVTTDFQIFPMGDGLYISLAGLATDVQIVIKSYTLMSLVANLLYEKHFVHHRLPLL
;
A
#
# COMPACT_ATOMS: atom_id res chain seq x y z
N MET A 1 -11.90 -14.90 19.56
CA MET A 1 -11.02 -13.84 19.02
C MET A 1 -11.03 -13.96 17.50
N SER A 2 -11.02 -12.84 16.75
CA SER A 2 -11.05 -12.87 15.28
C SER A 2 -9.66 -13.11 14.70
N ILE A 3 -9.57 -13.72 13.53
CA ILE A 3 -8.31 -13.86 12.78
C ILE A 3 -7.70 -12.48 12.46
N MET A 4 -8.53 -11.45 12.33
CA MET A 4 -8.09 -10.07 12.08
C MET A 4 -7.25 -9.47 13.21
N SER A 5 -7.40 -9.97 14.44
CA SER A 5 -6.61 -9.52 15.59
C SER A 5 -5.35 -10.36 15.84
N TYR A 6 -5.06 -11.37 15.00
CA TYR A 6 -3.95 -12.30 15.24
C TYR A 6 -2.58 -11.61 15.20
N ASN A 7 -2.37 -10.73 14.21
CA ASN A 7 -1.14 -9.94 14.11
C ASN A 7 -1.26 -8.53 14.69
N GLY A 8 -2.49 -8.10 15.01
CA GLY A 8 -2.77 -6.74 15.45
C GLY A 8 -2.60 -5.73 14.31
N GLY A 9 -2.12 -4.54 14.67
CA GLY A 9 -1.97 -3.41 13.76
C GLY A 9 -3.22 -2.54 13.66
N ALA A 10 -2.98 -1.23 13.57
CA ALA A 10 -4.01 -0.22 13.40
C ALA A 10 -3.59 0.76 12.31
N ILE A 11 -4.56 1.20 11.51
CA ILE A 11 -4.35 2.15 10.43
C ILE A 11 -5.45 3.20 10.52
N MET A 12 -5.08 4.45 10.27
CA MET A 12 -5.97 5.58 10.18
C MET A 12 -5.64 6.41 8.94
N ALA A 13 -6.68 6.83 8.22
CA ALA A 13 -6.57 7.81 7.15
C ALA A 13 -7.47 9.01 7.48
N MET A 14 -6.96 10.23 7.23
CA MET A 14 -7.68 11.47 7.46
C MET A 14 -7.56 12.38 6.23
N LYS A 15 -8.65 13.10 5.94
CA LYS A 15 -8.71 14.08 4.86
C LYS A 15 -8.70 15.49 5.44
N GLY A 16 -7.74 16.30 5.03
CA GLY A 16 -7.63 17.72 5.38
C GLY A 16 -8.15 18.63 4.27
N LYS A 17 -7.83 19.93 4.39
CA LYS A 17 -8.00 20.89 3.29
C LYS A 17 -6.80 20.73 2.35
N ASP A 18 -7.07 20.29 1.13
CA ASP A 18 -6.08 20.06 0.06
C ASP A 18 -4.95 19.06 0.42
N CYS A 19 -5.15 18.21 1.44
CA CYS A 19 -4.18 17.20 1.85
C CYS A 19 -4.84 15.93 2.40
N VAL A 20 -4.08 14.84 2.42
CA VAL A 20 -4.45 13.56 3.03
C VAL A 20 -3.33 13.09 3.95
N LEU A 21 -3.70 12.46 5.07
CA LEU A 21 -2.77 11.86 6.02
C LEU A 21 -3.11 10.38 6.16
N ILE A 22 -2.08 9.53 6.17
CA ILE A 22 -2.17 8.13 6.53
C ILE A 22 -1.21 7.88 7.68
N ALA A 23 -1.71 7.30 8.76
CA ALA A 23 -0.93 6.87 9.91
C ALA A 23 -1.17 5.37 10.12
N ALA A 24 -0.09 4.63 10.35
CA ALA A 24 -0.15 3.20 10.60
C ALA A 24 0.76 2.85 11.78
N ASP A 25 0.30 1.92 12.60
CA ASP A 25 1.15 1.24 13.55
C ASP A 25 2.19 0.39 12.80
N ARG A 26 3.41 0.37 13.31
CA ARG A 26 4.53 -0.36 12.70
C ARG A 26 4.83 -1.67 13.42
N HIS A 27 4.17 -1.96 14.55
CA HIS A 27 4.36 -3.25 15.21
C HIS A 27 3.79 -4.40 14.37
N PHE A 28 4.54 -5.48 14.29
CA PHE A 28 4.10 -6.75 13.77
C PHE A 28 4.13 -7.76 14.93
N GLY A 29 2.94 -8.18 15.36
CA GLY A 29 2.78 -9.14 16.45
C GLY A 29 2.39 -10.53 15.97
N ILE A 30 2.60 -11.51 16.83
CA ILE A 30 1.95 -12.83 16.80
C ILE A 30 1.28 -13.00 18.16
N GLN A 31 -0.04 -12.78 18.20
CA GLN A 31 -0.82 -12.75 19.43
C GLN A 31 -0.23 -11.75 20.44
N ALA A 32 0.37 -12.23 21.53
CA ALA A 32 0.95 -11.40 22.59
C ALA A 32 2.44 -11.05 22.36
N TRP A 33 3.08 -11.61 21.34
CA TRP A 33 4.52 -11.46 21.10
C TRP A 33 4.79 -10.46 19.97
N MET A 34 5.67 -9.50 20.21
CA MET A 34 6.14 -8.58 19.16
C MET A 34 7.30 -9.21 18.39
N VAL A 35 7.22 -9.21 17.07
CA VAL A 35 8.24 -9.78 16.17
C VAL A 35 9.11 -8.68 15.56
N THR A 36 8.49 -7.61 15.05
CA THR A 36 9.22 -6.44 14.52
C THR A 36 8.40 -5.16 14.71
N THR A 37 9.04 -4.01 14.51
CA THR A 37 8.44 -2.66 14.58
C THR A 37 8.57 -1.90 13.26
N ASP A 38 8.79 -2.62 12.16
CA ASP A 38 9.06 -2.04 10.84
C ASP A 38 7.94 -2.26 9.81
N PHE A 39 6.69 -2.51 10.21
CA PHE A 39 5.58 -2.65 9.27
C PHE A 39 5.33 -1.33 8.52
N GLN A 40 5.09 -1.39 7.20
CA GLN A 40 5.20 -0.22 6.30
C GLN A 40 3.89 0.13 5.59
N ILE A 41 3.80 1.41 5.19
CA ILE A 41 2.83 1.93 4.22
C ILE A 41 3.43 1.77 2.82
N PHE A 42 2.65 1.28 1.86
CA PHE A 42 3.13 0.96 0.52
C PHE A 42 2.77 2.07 -0.49
N PRO A 43 3.74 2.66 -1.20
CA PRO A 43 3.46 3.61 -2.27
C PRO A 43 2.93 2.86 -3.51
N MET A 44 1.88 3.39 -4.15
CA MET A 44 1.30 2.82 -5.38
C MET A 44 1.46 3.74 -6.60
N GLY A 45 1.85 5.00 -6.38
CA GLY A 45 2.12 6.00 -7.40
C GLY A 45 2.27 7.39 -6.78
N ASP A 46 2.47 8.41 -7.61
CA ASP A 46 2.63 9.79 -7.14
C ASP A 46 1.36 10.26 -6.41
N GLY A 47 1.49 10.53 -5.11
CA GLY A 47 0.38 10.95 -4.25
C GLY A 47 -0.62 9.84 -3.87
N LEU A 48 -0.36 8.58 -4.21
CA LEU A 48 -1.22 7.45 -3.88
C LEU A 48 -0.48 6.42 -3.01
N TYR A 49 -1.02 6.22 -1.81
CA TYR A 49 -0.48 5.28 -0.81
C TYR A 49 -1.57 4.33 -0.34
N ILE A 50 -1.19 3.08 -0.07
CA ILE A 50 -2.07 2.06 0.47
C ILE A 50 -1.44 1.42 1.70
N SER A 51 -2.26 1.12 2.69
CA SER A 51 -1.87 0.35 3.86
C SER A 51 -3.02 -0.59 4.22
N LEU A 52 -2.68 -1.78 4.71
CA LEU A 52 -3.64 -2.83 5.04
C LEU A 52 -3.31 -3.37 6.43
N ALA A 53 -4.34 -3.55 7.26
CA ALA A 53 -4.25 -4.13 8.60
C ALA A 53 -5.02 -5.45 8.63
N GLY A 54 -4.62 -6.33 9.54
CA GLY A 54 -5.22 -7.66 9.68
C GLY A 54 -4.18 -8.76 9.62
N LEU A 55 -4.58 -9.92 9.07
CA LEU A 55 -3.69 -11.06 8.94
C LEU A 55 -2.54 -10.71 7.99
N ALA A 56 -1.31 -10.81 8.47
CA ALA A 56 -0.15 -10.31 7.73
C ALA A 56 0.11 -11.06 6.42
N THR A 57 -0.27 -12.34 6.33
CA THR A 57 -0.20 -13.11 5.09
C THR A 57 -1.07 -12.48 4.01
N ASP A 58 -2.29 -12.09 4.37
CA ASP A 58 -3.26 -11.51 3.44
C ASP A 58 -2.79 -10.13 3.00
N VAL A 59 -2.27 -9.33 3.94
CA VAL A 59 -1.66 -8.03 3.63
C VAL A 59 -0.53 -8.18 2.60
N GLN A 60 0.40 -9.10 2.80
CA GLN A 60 1.52 -9.31 1.88
C GLN A 60 1.07 -9.78 0.49
N ILE A 61 0.12 -10.71 0.42
CA ILE A 61 -0.40 -11.23 -0.85
C ILE A 61 -1.08 -10.11 -1.63
N VAL A 62 -1.95 -9.35 -0.95
CA VAL A 62 -2.73 -8.29 -1.58
C VAL A 62 -1.80 -7.17 -2.09
N ILE A 63 -0.87 -6.69 -1.28
CA ILE A 63 0.10 -5.67 -1.70
C ILE A 63 0.91 -6.13 -2.91
N LYS A 64 1.42 -7.37 -2.89
CA LYS A 64 2.20 -7.92 -3.99
C LYS A 64 1.40 -7.94 -5.31
N SER A 65 0.11 -8.28 -5.24
CA SER A 65 -0.77 -8.27 -6.42
C SER A 65 -1.00 -6.84 -6.95
N TYR A 66 -1.22 -5.86 -6.08
CA TYR A 66 -1.41 -4.47 -6.48
C TYR A 66 -0.13 -3.83 -7.05
N THR A 67 1.04 -4.12 -6.47
CA THR A 67 2.31 -3.64 -7.01
C THR A 67 2.55 -4.17 -8.42
N LEU A 68 2.25 -5.45 -8.66
CA LEU A 68 2.35 -6.03 -10.00
C LEU A 68 1.36 -5.39 -10.97
N MET A 69 0.10 -5.19 -10.57
CA MET A 69 -0.91 -4.56 -11.42
C MET A 69 -0.57 -3.10 -11.74
N SER A 70 -0.09 -2.32 -10.77
CA SER A 70 0.34 -0.94 -10.99
C SER A 70 1.53 -0.87 -11.97
N LEU A 71 2.52 -1.75 -11.82
CA LEU A 71 3.65 -1.86 -12.75
C LEU A 71 3.17 -2.20 -14.18
N VAL A 72 2.31 -3.21 -14.33
CA VAL A 72 1.77 -3.61 -15.63
C VAL A 72 0.94 -2.48 -16.25
N ALA A 73 0.12 -1.79 -15.47
CA ALA A 73 -0.65 -0.64 -15.94
C ALA A 73 0.25 0.49 -16.43
N ASN A 74 1.31 0.82 -15.69
CA ASN A 74 2.31 1.82 -16.12
C ASN A 74 3.03 1.40 -17.40
N LEU A 75 3.42 0.13 -17.53
CA LEU A 75 4.05 -0.38 -18.76
C LEU A 75 3.09 -0.35 -19.94
N LEU A 76 1.82 -0.70 -19.74
CA LEU A 76 0.79 -0.61 -20.78
C LEU A 76 0.56 0.85 -21.19
N TYR A 77 0.50 1.78 -20.23
CA TYR A 77 0.35 3.20 -20.50
C TYR A 77 1.52 3.75 -21.33
N GLU A 78 2.76 3.43 -20.95
CA GLU A 78 3.96 3.78 -21.71
C GLU A 78 3.91 3.20 -23.13
N LYS A 79 3.57 1.92 -23.29
CA LYS A 79 3.55 1.27 -24.61
C LYS A 79 2.41 1.75 -25.52
N HIS A 80 1.26 2.14 -24.96
CA HIS A 80 0.08 2.54 -25.74
C HIS A 80 -0.01 4.06 -26.03
N PHE A 81 0.61 4.92 -25.21
CA PHE A 81 0.47 6.38 -25.32
C PHE A 81 1.76 7.13 -25.69
N VAL A 82 2.97 6.58 -25.41
CA VAL A 82 4.22 7.29 -25.75
C VAL A 82 4.48 7.32 -27.25
N HIS A 83 3.98 6.35 -28.02
CA HIS A 83 4.04 6.41 -29.49
C HIS A 83 3.22 7.54 -30.12
N HIS A 84 2.32 8.20 -29.37
CA HIS A 84 1.53 9.35 -29.83
C HIS A 84 2.00 10.71 -29.28
N ARG A 85 3.07 10.76 -28.48
CA ARG A 85 3.66 12.03 -28.03
C ARG A 85 4.81 12.44 -28.95
N LEU A 86 4.45 13.03 -30.10
CA LEU A 86 5.37 13.89 -30.87
C LEU A 86 5.95 14.97 -29.93
N PRO A 87 7.22 15.39 -30.14
CA PRO A 87 7.88 16.32 -29.24
C PRO A 87 7.24 17.70 -29.40
N LEU A 88 6.62 18.22 -28.34
CA LEU A 88 6.33 19.63 -28.26
C LEU A 88 7.53 20.30 -27.61
N LEU A 89 8.22 21.08 -28.45
CA LEU A 89 9.11 22.19 -28.11
C LEU A 89 8.57 23.04 -26.95
#